data_AF-A0A3D4HJ74-F1
#
_entry.id   AF-A0A3D4HJ74-F1
#
_cell.length_a   1.000
_cell.length_b   1.000
_cell.length_c   1.000
_cell.angle_alpha   90.00
_cell.angle_beta   90.00
_cell.angle_gamma   90.00
#
_symmetry.space_group_name_H-M   'P 1'
#
loop_
_entity.id
_entity.type
_entity.pdbx_description
1 polymer ?
#
loop_
_entity_poly.entity_id
_entity_poly.type
_entity_poly.pdbx_seq_one_letter_code
_entity_poly.pdbx_strand_id
1 'polypeptide(L)'
;MKHARYMFFVWMLVGGCLGGLAMTTPTERKAILESGEAILNANNEVLAKQIEQAVPPFAYQISQRQLKKRVPKQRDLTDKEILEEVADALQPTGVMTKGNKKYLLFDENELEEGDVLKINIQGRIYRVKVAKIDNSAYTLQLNTTTYAQPLVELQSNKIRFDNP
;
A
#
# COMPACT_ATOMS: atom_id res chain seq x y z
N MET A 1 -39.25 -78.31 -28.86
CA MET A 1 -38.28 -77.36 -28.25
C MET A 1 -37.15 -76.99 -29.22
N LYS A 2 -37.45 -76.36 -30.37
CA LYS A 2 -36.42 -75.85 -31.31
C LYS A 2 -36.79 -74.53 -32.00
N HIS A 3 -37.85 -73.84 -31.55
CA HIS A 3 -38.30 -72.57 -32.16
C HIS A 3 -38.05 -71.33 -31.29
N ALA A 4 -37.63 -71.49 -30.03
CA ALA A 4 -37.44 -70.38 -29.10
C ALA A 4 -36.08 -69.66 -29.21
N ARG A 5 -35.15 -70.15 -30.05
CA ARG A 5 -33.79 -69.58 -30.16
C ARG A 5 -33.58 -68.64 -31.35
N TYR A 6 -34.47 -68.67 -32.36
CA TYR A 6 -34.34 -67.82 -33.55
C TYR A 6 -35.10 -66.49 -33.45
N MET A 7 -36.05 -66.35 -32.52
CA MET A 7 -36.81 -65.10 -32.38
C MET A 7 -36.06 -63.97 -31.66
N PHE A 8 -34.96 -64.28 -30.96
CA PHE A 8 -34.19 -63.25 -30.25
C PHE A 8 -33.21 -62.50 -31.17
N PHE A 9 -32.75 -63.14 -32.26
CA PHE A 9 -31.79 -62.54 -33.18
C PHE A 9 -32.41 -61.62 -34.25
N VAL A 10 -33.69 -61.81 -34.58
CA VAL A 10 -34.39 -60.93 -35.54
C VAL A 10 -34.83 -59.62 -34.89
N TRP A 11 -35.08 -59.61 -33.57
CA TRP A 11 -35.49 -58.39 -32.86
C TRP A 11 -34.33 -57.40 -32.64
N MET A 12 -33.07 -57.84 -32.73
CA MET A 12 -31.91 -56.96 -32.57
C MET A 12 -31.49 -56.22 -33.86
N LEU A 13 -32.07 -56.59 -35.02
CA LEU A 13 -31.73 -56.00 -36.33
C LEU A 13 -32.74 -54.93 -36.82
N VAL A 14 -33.86 -54.73 -36.10
CA VAL A 14 -34.89 -53.73 -36.45
C VAL A 14 -34.94 -52.55 -35.46
N GLY A 15 -34.26 -52.64 -34.31
CA GLY A 15 -34.30 -51.60 -33.26
C GLY A 15 -33.24 -50.50 -33.35
N GLY A 16 -32.54 -50.38 -34.48
CA GLY A 16 -31.37 -49.50 -34.62
C GLY A 16 -31.52 -48.48 -35.73
N CYS A 17 -32.41 -47.49 -35.56
CA CYS A 17 -32.33 -46.19 -36.22
C CYS A 17 -33.41 -45.25 -35.66
N LEU A 18 -33.06 -43.97 -35.52
CA LEU A 18 -33.94 -42.82 -35.22
C LEU A 18 -34.11 -42.42 -33.74
N GLY A 19 -33.01 -42.48 -32.99
CA GLY A 19 -32.78 -41.58 -31.85
C GLY A 19 -31.71 -40.55 -32.17
N GLY A 20 -31.61 -40.12 -33.44
CA GLY A 20 -30.73 -39.03 -33.83
C GLY A 20 -31.27 -37.75 -33.22
N LEU A 21 -30.56 -37.21 -32.22
CA LEU A 21 -30.75 -35.87 -31.70
C LEU A 21 -30.79 -34.91 -32.89
N ALA A 22 -31.99 -34.54 -33.34
CA ALA A 22 -32.17 -33.50 -34.34
C ALA A 22 -31.55 -32.23 -33.74
N MET A 23 -30.39 -31.84 -34.24
CA MET A 23 -29.88 -30.50 -34.02
C MET A 23 -30.99 -29.55 -34.43
N THR A 24 -31.46 -28.75 -33.46
CA THR A 24 -32.47 -27.71 -33.64
C THR A 24 -32.32 -27.09 -35.02
N THR A 25 -33.37 -27.13 -35.83
CA THR A 25 -33.32 -26.57 -37.18
C THR A 25 -32.95 -25.08 -37.08
N PRO A 26 -32.30 -24.48 -38.10
CA PRO A 26 -31.95 -23.06 -38.07
C PRO A 26 -33.13 -22.14 -37.73
N THR A 27 -34.34 -22.55 -38.11
CA THR A 27 -35.63 -21.94 -37.78
C THR A 27 -36.01 -22.02 -36.30
N GLU A 28 -35.89 -23.18 -35.66
CA GLU A 28 -36.18 -23.33 -34.22
C GLU A 28 -35.19 -22.55 -33.37
N ARG A 29 -33.91 -22.50 -33.78
CA ARG A 29 -32.91 -21.68 -33.08
C ARG A 29 -33.26 -20.19 -33.12
N LYS A 30 -33.77 -19.69 -34.24
CA LYS A 30 -34.22 -18.29 -34.36
C LYS A 30 -35.39 -17.99 -33.42
N ALA A 31 -36.38 -18.88 -33.35
CA ALA A 31 -37.51 -18.71 -32.44
C ALA A 31 -37.09 -18.70 -30.97
N ILE A 32 -36.13 -19.56 -30.59
CA ILE A 32 -35.58 -19.58 -29.22
C ILE A 32 -34.82 -18.28 -28.93
N LEU A 33 -33.99 -17.80 -29.87
CA LEU A 33 -33.25 -16.55 -29.70
C LEU A 33 -34.18 -15.34 -29.57
N GLU A 34 -35.21 -15.26 -30.41
CA GLU A 34 -36.21 -14.18 -30.36
C GLU A 34 -37.00 -14.21 -29.05
N SER A 35 -37.39 -15.39 -28.57
CA SER A 35 -38.07 -15.54 -27.27
C SER A 35 -37.17 -15.15 -26.10
N GLY A 36 -35.87 -15.45 -26.17
CA GLY A 36 -34.90 -15.06 -25.15
C GLY A 36 -34.67 -13.55 -25.14
N GLU A 37 -34.58 -12.93 -26.31
CA GLU A 37 -34.40 -11.48 -26.45
C GLU A 37 -35.61 -10.70 -25.92
N ALA A 38 -36.83 -11.19 -26.16
CA ALA A 38 -38.06 -10.61 -25.63
C ALA A 38 -38.10 -10.64 -24.08
N ILE A 39 -37.66 -11.73 -23.46
CA ILE A 39 -37.61 -11.87 -21.98
C ILE A 39 -36.56 -10.92 -21.38
N LEU A 40 -35.40 -10.79 -22.02
CA LEU A 40 -34.34 -9.88 -21.54
C LEU A 40 -34.78 -8.42 -21.63
N ASN A 41 -35.44 -8.02 -22.71
CA ASN A 41 -35.88 -6.64 -22.91
C ASN A 41 -37.03 -6.25 -21.94
N ALA A 42 -38.02 -7.13 -21.76
CA ALA A 42 -39.11 -6.88 -20.82
C ALA A 42 -38.62 -6.74 -19.37
N ASN A 43 -37.64 -7.54 -18.96
CA ASN A 43 -37.08 -7.46 -17.61
C ASN A 43 -36.21 -6.22 -17.41
N ASN A 44 -35.48 -5.76 -18.44
CA ASN A 44 -34.64 -4.58 -18.35
C ASN A 44 -35.44 -3.30 -18.07
N GLU A 45 -36.62 -3.13 -18.66
CA GLU A 45 -37.46 -1.96 -18.38
C GLU A 45 -38.00 -1.95 -16.95
N VAL A 46 -38.35 -3.11 -16.41
CA VAL A 46 -38.84 -3.26 -15.04
C VAL A 46 -37.72 -3.04 -14.03
N LEU A 47 -36.54 -3.60 -14.30
CA LEU A 47 -35.33 -3.42 -13.49
C LEU A 47 -34.86 -1.96 -13.47
N ALA A 48 -34.88 -1.28 -14.62
CA ALA A 48 -34.50 0.14 -14.71
C ALA A 48 -35.40 1.01 -13.81
N LYS A 49 -36.72 0.78 -13.85
CA LYS A 49 -37.68 1.50 -13.00
C LYS A 49 -37.49 1.18 -11.50
N GLN A 50 -37.14 -0.05 -11.15
CA GLN A 50 -36.89 -0.45 -9.77
C GLN A 50 -35.58 0.12 -9.22
N ILE A 51 -34.52 0.19 -10.05
CA ILE A 51 -33.22 0.75 -9.66
C ILE A 51 -33.32 2.27 -9.50
N GLU A 52 -34.05 2.97 -10.38
CA GLU A 52 -34.31 4.41 -10.23
C GLU A 52 -35.07 4.76 -8.93
N GLN A 53 -35.94 3.86 -8.47
CA GLN A 53 -36.71 4.04 -7.24
C GLN A 53 -35.99 3.50 -5.99
N ALA A 54 -34.90 2.75 -6.16
CA ALA A 54 -34.15 2.17 -5.06
C ALA A 54 -33.16 3.21 -4.49
N VAL A 55 -33.53 3.84 -3.38
CA VAL A 55 -32.56 4.53 -2.54
C VAL A 55 -31.69 3.47 -1.85
N PRO A 56 -30.35 3.50 -1.98
CA PRO A 56 -29.51 2.47 -1.39
C PRO A 56 -29.69 2.45 0.15
N PRO A 57 -29.90 1.28 0.77
CA PRO A 57 -30.16 1.17 2.22
C PRO A 57 -28.96 1.64 3.08
N PHE A 58 -27.80 1.80 2.45
CA PHE A 58 -26.57 2.35 3.03
C PHE A 58 -26.05 3.55 2.23
N ALA A 59 -26.94 4.40 1.71
CA ALA A 59 -26.56 5.71 1.24
C ALA A 59 -26.06 6.52 2.44
N TYR A 60 -24.77 6.35 2.79
CA TYR A 60 -24.12 7.14 3.82
C TYR A 60 -24.35 8.60 3.44
N GLN A 61 -25.15 9.31 4.22
CA GLN A 61 -25.14 10.76 4.23
C GLN A 61 -23.75 11.14 4.72
N ILE A 62 -22.80 11.26 3.80
CA ILE A 62 -21.52 11.90 4.06
C ILE A 62 -21.91 13.36 4.31
N SER A 63 -22.30 13.64 5.54
CA SER A 63 -22.54 14.99 6.00
C SER A 63 -21.27 15.77 5.65
N GLN A 64 -21.41 16.83 4.87
CA GLN A 64 -20.29 17.68 4.48
C GLN A 64 -19.54 18.28 5.69
N ARG A 65 -20.00 18.02 6.92
CA ARG A 65 -19.29 18.26 8.18
C ARG A 65 -18.01 17.44 8.35
N GLN A 66 -17.85 16.27 7.73
CA GLN A 66 -16.65 15.44 7.94
C GLN A 66 -15.49 15.70 6.96
N LEU A 67 -15.68 16.52 5.93
CA LEU A 67 -14.60 16.93 5.02
C LEU A 67 -13.91 18.23 5.42
N LYS A 68 -14.19 18.79 6.60
CA LYS A 68 -13.21 19.69 7.22
C LYS A 68 -12.22 18.81 8.00
N LYS A 69 -11.42 18.05 7.26
CA LYS A 69 -10.16 17.51 7.78
C LYS A 69 -9.44 18.74 8.32
N ARG A 70 -9.46 18.92 9.64
CA ARG A 70 -8.69 19.96 10.31
C ARG A 70 -7.26 19.56 10.01
N VAL A 71 -6.69 20.08 8.91
CA VAL A 71 -5.25 20.09 8.75
C VAL A 71 -4.77 20.75 10.03
N PRO A 72 -4.06 20.00 10.92
CA PRO A 72 -3.57 20.61 12.14
C PRO A 72 -2.84 21.87 11.70
N LYS A 73 -3.16 23.00 12.34
CA LYS A 73 -2.52 24.28 12.05
C LYS A 73 -1.02 24.05 12.27
N GLN A 74 -0.29 23.78 11.19
CA GLN A 74 1.15 23.58 11.19
C GLN A 74 1.71 24.84 11.85
N ARG A 75 2.33 24.66 13.00
CA ARG A 75 3.05 25.75 13.64
C ARG A 75 4.27 25.98 12.77
N ASP A 76 4.51 27.23 12.39
CA ASP A 76 5.78 27.55 11.76
C ASP A 76 6.85 27.44 12.85
N LEU A 77 7.60 26.33 12.81
CA LEU A 77 8.74 26.10 13.69
C LEU A 77 9.82 27.13 13.36
N THR A 78 10.45 27.65 14.41
CA THR A 78 11.63 28.48 14.29
C THR A 78 12.84 27.64 13.89
N ASP A 79 13.85 28.27 13.26
CA ASP A 79 15.08 27.57 12.84
C ASP A 79 15.74 26.82 14.01
N LYS A 80 15.67 27.37 15.23
CA LYS A 80 16.19 26.72 16.44
C LYS A 80 15.43 25.45 16.80
N GLU A 81 14.09 25.51 16.81
CA GLU A 81 13.25 24.34 17.10
C GLU A 81 13.45 23.24 16.05
N ILE A 82 13.61 23.62 14.78
CA ILE A 82 13.95 22.67 13.71
C ILE A 82 15.29 22.01 13.99
N LEU A 83 16.32 22.78 14.35
CA LEU A 83 17.65 22.24 14.66
C LEU A 83 17.64 21.30 15.87
N GLU A 84 16.85 21.62 16.90
CA GLU A 84 16.67 20.79 18.09
C GLU A 84 15.97 19.47 17.73
N GLU A 85 14.87 19.52 16.99
CA GLU A 85 14.15 18.31 16.54
C GLU A 85 15.01 17.45 15.59
N VAL A 86 15.81 18.08 14.73
CA VAL A 86 16.80 17.37 13.90
C VAL A 86 17.86 16.69 14.76
N ALA A 87 18.36 17.36 15.78
CA ALA A 87 19.43 16.84 16.60
C ALA A 87 18.95 15.69 17.51
N ASP A 88 17.71 15.76 18.00
CA ASP A 88 17.00 14.67 18.70
C ASP A 88 16.73 13.46 17.79
N ALA A 89 16.50 13.68 16.50
CA ALA A 89 16.28 12.62 15.52
C ALA A 89 17.59 11.98 15.04
N LEU A 90 18.68 12.74 14.97
CA LEU A 90 19.99 12.28 14.49
C LEU A 90 20.64 11.25 15.42
N GLN A 91 20.46 11.39 16.74
CA GLN A 91 21.00 10.50 17.79
C GLN A 91 22.38 9.88 17.44
N PRO A 92 23.42 10.70 17.20
CA PRO A 92 24.68 10.18 16.71
C PRO A 92 25.32 9.23 17.71
N THR A 93 25.75 8.07 17.22
CA THR A 93 26.41 7.01 18.01
C THR A 93 27.83 7.39 18.38
N GLY A 94 28.49 8.22 17.57
CA GLY A 94 29.85 8.66 17.83
C GLY A 94 30.49 9.43 16.69
N VAL A 95 31.81 9.60 16.79
CA VAL A 95 32.62 10.28 15.77
C VAL A 95 33.76 9.35 15.34
N MET A 96 33.98 9.28 14.04
CA MET A 96 35.08 8.56 13.43
C MET A 96 35.99 9.53 12.70
N THR A 97 37.30 9.31 12.80
CA THR A 97 38.27 10.04 11.99
C THR A 97 38.85 9.09 10.95
N LYS A 98 38.75 9.44 9.66
CA LYS A 98 39.29 8.64 8.56
C LYS A 98 40.23 9.54 7.73
N GLY A 99 41.53 9.29 7.84
CA GLY A 99 42.55 10.19 7.29
C GLY A 99 42.59 11.52 8.05
N ASN A 100 42.35 12.63 7.34
CA ASN A 100 42.31 13.98 7.93
C ASN A 100 40.89 14.57 7.99
N LYS A 101 39.87 13.72 7.88
CA LYS A 101 38.46 14.10 7.88
C LYS A 101 37.73 13.46 9.06
N LYS A 102 36.84 14.21 9.67
CA LYS A 102 35.96 13.75 10.74
C LYS A 102 34.59 13.44 10.19
N TYR A 103 34.02 12.36 10.68
CA TYR A 103 32.72 11.84 10.29
C TYR A 103 31.86 11.67 11.55
N LEU A 104 30.65 12.19 11.49
CA LEU A 104 29.61 11.94 12.48
C LEU A 104 28.93 10.63 12.10
N LEU A 105 28.92 9.68 13.02
CA LEU A 105 28.27 8.39 12.84
C LEU A 105 26.86 8.44 13.44
N PHE A 106 25.86 8.08 12.66
CA PHE A 106 24.48 7.93 13.10
C PHE A 106 23.84 6.79 12.30
N ASP A 107 23.23 5.85 13.02
CA ASP A 107 22.75 4.58 12.45
C ASP A 107 23.81 3.89 11.57
N GLU A 108 23.50 3.68 10.29
CA GLU A 108 24.37 3.07 9.28
C GLU A 108 25.01 4.11 8.34
N ASN A 109 24.82 5.41 8.62
CA ASN A 109 25.30 6.50 7.78
C ASN A 109 26.45 7.26 8.43
N GLU A 110 27.30 7.84 7.57
CA GLU A 110 28.38 8.73 7.96
C GLU A 110 28.16 10.10 7.32
N LEU A 111 28.28 11.18 8.10
CA LEU A 111 28.22 12.56 7.62
C LEU A 111 29.57 13.23 7.82
N GLU A 112 30.11 13.82 6.77
CA GLU A 112 31.34 14.61 6.85
C GLU A 112 31.04 16.01 7.41
N GLU A 113 32.06 16.62 8.03
CA GLU A 113 32.01 18.05 8.33
C GLU A 113 31.84 18.86 7.03
N GLY A 114 30.78 19.68 6.97
CA GLY A 114 30.41 20.46 5.80
C GLY A 114 29.27 19.85 4.97
N ASP A 115 28.90 18.60 5.21
CA ASP A 115 27.83 17.93 4.48
C ASP A 115 26.45 18.51 4.79
N VAL A 116 25.52 18.35 3.83
CA VAL A 116 24.15 18.82 3.93
C VAL A 116 23.18 17.65 3.99
N LEU A 117 22.51 17.54 5.12
CA LEU A 117 21.48 16.55 5.39
C LEU A 117 20.10 17.10 5.01
N LYS A 118 19.31 16.28 4.30
CA LYS A 118 17.92 16.60 3.94
C LYS A 118 16.98 15.85 4.87
N ILE A 119 16.29 16.57 5.75
CA ILE A 119 15.33 15.98 6.70
C ILE A 119 13.94 16.51 6.40
N ASN A 120 12.94 15.65 6.52
CA ASN A 120 11.54 16.02 6.43
C ASN A 120 10.96 16.19 7.84
N ILE A 121 10.66 17.43 8.24
CA ILE A 121 9.98 17.75 9.50
C ILE A 121 8.62 18.34 9.16
N GLN A 122 7.57 17.74 9.71
CA GLN A 122 6.18 18.15 9.49
C GLN A 122 5.83 18.32 8.00
N GLY A 123 6.36 17.49 7.10
CA GLY A 123 6.06 17.56 5.66
C GLY A 123 6.84 18.63 4.89
N ARG A 124 7.78 19.35 5.54
CA ARG A 124 8.69 20.30 4.89
C ARG A 124 10.11 19.73 4.90
N ILE A 125 10.79 19.84 3.77
CA ILE A 125 12.18 19.37 3.63
C ILE A 125 13.13 20.50 3.98
N TYR A 126 13.93 20.30 5.01
CA TYR A 126 14.97 21.21 5.46
C TYR A 126 16.35 20.70 5.05
N ARG A 127 17.25 21.63 4.74
CA ARG A 127 18.66 21.34 4.38
C ARG A 127 19.54 21.83 5.52
N VAL A 128 19.91 20.91 6.41
CA VAL A 128 20.74 21.21 7.58
C VAL A 128 22.18 20.86 7.25
N LYS A 129 23.11 21.76 7.51
CA LYS A 129 24.54 21.54 7.30
C LYS A 129 25.21 21.12 8.60
N VAL A 130 26.08 20.13 8.55
CA VAL A 130 26.99 19.83 9.67
C VAL A 130 28.12 20.87 9.62
N ALA A 131 28.09 21.84 10.51
CA ALA A 131 29.03 22.95 10.50
C ALA A 131 30.40 22.58 11.11
N LYS A 132 30.39 21.76 12.16
CA LYS A 132 31.61 21.35 12.87
C LYS A 132 31.41 20.02 13.58
N ILE A 133 32.44 19.18 13.60
CA ILE A 133 32.47 17.92 14.36
C ILE A 133 33.65 17.94 15.35
N ASP A 134 33.35 17.86 16.63
CA ASP A 134 34.31 17.67 17.71
C ASP A 134 34.17 16.28 18.34
N ASN A 135 35.15 15.83 19.13
CA ASN A 135 35.12 14.49 19.72
C ASN A 135 34.05 14.32 20.81
N SER A 136 33.50 15.42 21.32
CA SER A 136 32.51 15.44 22.40
C SER A 136 31.21 16.16 22.02
N ALA A 137 31.16 16.82 20.86
CA ALA A 137 30.01 17.62 20.44
C ALA A 137 30.00 17.80 18.93
N TYR A 138 28.85 18.14 18.37
CA TYR A 138 28.69 18.49 16.97
C TYR A 138 27.83 19.75 16.82
N THR A 139 28.07 20.49 15.75
CA THR A 139 27.33 21.73 15.47
C THR A 139 26.58 21.59 14.15
N LEU A 140 25.27 21.82 14.22
CA LEU A 140 24.39 21.90 13.07
C LEU A 140 24.10 23.35 12.71
N GLN A 141 23.88 23.60 11.42
CA GLN A 141 23.56 24.91 10.88
C GLN A 141 22.36 24.83 9.94
N LEU A 142 21.41 25.74 10.14
CA LEU A 142 20.29 25.97 9.25
C LEU A 142 20.19 27.47 8.98
N ASN A 143 20.23 27.87 7.71
CA ASN A 143 20.29 29.28 7.29
C ASN A 143 21.46 30.02 7.98
N THR A 144 21.17 30.94 8.89
CA THR A 144 22.13 31.72 9.69
C THR A 144 22.22 31.25 11.14
N THR A 145 21.38 30.30 11.55
CA THR A 145 21.30 29.79 12.92
C THR A 145 22.19 28.58 13.09
N THR A 146 22.91 28.50 14.21
CA THR A 146 23.74 27.35 14.59
C THR A 146 23.26 26.77 15.92
N TYR A 147 23.36 25.46 16.05
CA TYR A 147 22.98 24.73 17.26
C TYR A 147 24.04 23.66 17.55
N ALA A 148 24.59 23.66 18.75
CA ALA A 148 25.61 22.73 19.18
C ALA A 148 25.01 21.74 20.19
N GLN A 149 25.21 20.45 19.95
CA GLN A 149 24.73 19.37 20.80
C GLN A 149 25.90 18.49 21.25
N PRO A 150 25.99 18.14 22.54
CA PRO A 150 26.97 17.16 23.00
C PRO A 150 26.67 15.78 22.43
N LEU A 151 27.71 15.00 22.16
CA LEU A 151 27.56 13.58 21.87
C LEU A 151 27.16 12.87 23.16
N VAL A 152 26.14 12.02 23.09
CA VAL A 152 25.80 11.16 24.22
C VAL A 152 26.97 10.18 24.39
N GLU A 153 27.75 10.38 25.44
CA GLU A 153 28.83 9.48 25.79
C GLU A 153 28.23 8.10 26.04
N LEU A 154 28.48 7.14 25.14
CA LEU A 154 28.17 5.74 25.40
C LEU A 154 28.90 5.40 26.69
N GLN A 155 28.15 5.29 27.79
CA GLN A 155 28.71 4.87 29.05
C GLN A 155 29.35 3.52 28.79
N SER A 156 30.67 3.52 28.70
CA SER A 156 31.47 2.31 28.66
C SER A 156 31.18 1.62 29.97
N ASN A 157 30.24 0.67 29.93
CA ASN A 157 29.92 -0.17 31.05
C ASN A 157 31.23 -0.89 31.37
N LYS A 158 31.92 -0.40 32.40
CA LYS A 158 33.23 -0.86 32.82
C LYS A 158 33.03 -2.26 33.34
N ILE A 159 33.08 -3.26 32.45
CA ILE A 159 33.11 -4.67 32.82
C ILE A 159 34.37 -4.82 33.66
N ARG A 160 34.19 -4.80 34.99
CA ARG A 160 35.23 -5.21 35.93
C ARG A 160 35.41 -6.70 35.69
N PHE A 161 36.51 -7.05 35.04
CA PHE A 161 37.04 -8.40 35.14
C PHE A 161 37.64 -8.52 36.54
N ASP A 162 36.87 -9.06 37.47
CA ASP A 162 37.42 -9.57 38.72
C ASP A 162 38.30 -10.76 38.33
N ASN A 163 39.62 -10.56 38.39
CA ASN A 163 40.60 -11.62 38.17
C ASN A 163 40.74 -12.41 39.49
N PRO A 164 40.66 -13.76 39.45
CA PRO A 164 40.81 -14.60 40.65
C PRO A 164 42.23 -14.57 41.24
#